data_AF-A0A356IZW2-F1
#
_entry.id   AF-A0A356IZW2-F1
#
_cell.length_a   1.000
_cell.length_b   1.000
_cell.length_c   1.000
_cell.angle_alpha   90.00
_cell.angle_beta   90.00
_cell.angle_gamma   90.00
#
_symmetry.space_group_name_H-M   'P 1'
#
loop_
_entity.id
_entity.type
_entity.pdbx_description
1 polymer ?
#
loop_
_entity_poly.entity_id
_entity_poly.type
_entity_poly.pdbx_seq_one_letter_code
_entity_poly.pdbx_strand_id
1 'polypeptide(L)'
;MLSAANAWDMTVATSNAEHMLEEMQARDSLADIVNTDWPRWAQDQGLNALPKETFGVAFADPASDPLNIQITVNWQRQLRTNQIILKTRLTK
;
A
#
# COMPACT_ATOMS: atom_id res chain seq x y z
N MET A 1 0.07 24.83 -9.71
CA MET A 1 1.48 24.45 -9.48
C MET A 1 1.49 23.18 -8.64
N LEU A 2 1.95 22.04 -9.18
CA LEU A 2 2.31 20.90 -8.33
C LEU A 2 3.52 21.35 -7.52
N SER A 3 3.34 21.58 -6.22
CA SER A 3 4.45 21.96 -5.35
C SER A 3 5.42 20.78 -5.21
N ALA A 4 6.71 21.03 -5.05
CA ALA A 4 7.72 19.98 -4.85
C ALA A 4 7.37 19.04 -3.68
N ALA A 5 6.67 19.56 -2.66
CA ALA A 5 6.16 18.77 -1.55
C ALA A 5 5.14 17.70 -1.99
N ASN A 6 4.26 17.99 -2.95
CA ASN A 6 3.31 17.00 -3.45
C ASN A 6 3.99 15.91 -4.28
N ALA A 7 5.02 16.28 -5.06
CA ALA A 7 5.79 15.29 -5.82
C ALA A 7 6.54 14.34 -4.89
N TRP A 8 7.17 14.87 -3.84
CA TRP A 8 7.82 14.07 -2.81
C TRP A 8 6.83 13.17 -2.06
N ASP A 9 5.68 13.71 -1.63
CA ASP A 9 4.64 12.92 -0.96
C ASP A 9 4.17 11.74 -1.83
N MET A 10 3.96 11.96 -3.13
CA MET A 10 3.59 10.88 -4.07
C MET A 10 4.67 9.82 -4.19
N THR A 11 5.95 10.21 -4.26
CA THR A 11 7.07 9.27 -4.30
C THR A 11 7.12 8.43 -3.04
N VAL A 12 7.01 9.05 -1.86
CA VAL A 12 7.01 8.34 -0.57
C VAL A 12 5.84 7.36 -0.49
N ALA A 13 4.61 7.82 -0.79
CA ALA A 13 3.44 6.95 -0.77
C ALA A 13 3.59 5.75 -1.73
N THR A 14 4.17 5.98 -2.91
CA THR A 14 4.39 4.93 -3.91
C THR A 14 5.42 3.92 -3.42
N SER A 15 6.56 4.39 -2.92
CA SER A 15 7.60 3.53 -2.36
C SER A 15 7.11 2.71 -1.16
N ASN A 16 6.27 3.29 -0.30
CA ASN A 16 5.63 2.55 0.80
C ASN A 16 4.74 1.43 0.29
N ALA A 17 3.91 1.71 -0.73
CA ALA A 17 3.05 0.71 -1.34
C ALA A 17 3.84 -0.40 -2.05
N GLU A 18 4.93 -0.05 -2.73
CA GLU A 18 5.82 -1.00 -3.37
C GLU A 18 6.52 -1.89 -2.35
N HIS A 19 7.01 -1.32 -1.24
CA HIS A 19 7.62 -2.10 -0.16
C HIS A 19 6.64 -3.11 0.46
N MET A 20 5.37 -2.72 0.62
CA MET A 20 4.32 -3.65 1.03
C MET A 20 4.14 -4.80 0.01
N LEU A 21 4.17 -4.50 -1.30
CA LEU A 21 4.05 -5.54 -2.34
C LEU A 21 5.26 -6.48 -2.36
N GLU A 22 6.46 -5.96 -2.16
CA GLU A 22 7.68 -6.77 -2.06
C GLU A 22 7.58 -7.74 -0.89
N GLU A 23 7.12 -7.27 0.27
CA GLU A 23 6.87 -8.13 1.43
C GLU A 23 5.77 -9.16 1.14
N MET A 24 4.66 -8.78 0.48
CA MET A 24 3.64 -9.74 0.04
C MET A 24 4.24 -10.82 -0.86
N GLN A 25 5.12 -10.44 -1.78
CA GLN A 25 5.83 -11.37 -2.66
C GLN A 25 6.83 -12.24 -1.90
N ALA A 26 7.36 -11.81 -0.76
CA ALA A 26 8.26 -12.60 0.07
C ALA A 26 7.53 -13.69 0.90
N ARG A 27 6.20 -13.59 1.10
CA ARG A 27 5.42 -14.57 1.89
C ARG A 27 5.34 -15.94 1.21
N ASP A 28 5.25 -17.01 1.98
CA ASP A 28 5.30 -18.37 1.44
C ASP A 28 4.02 -18.81 0.73
N SER A 29 2.86 -18.24 1.07
CA SER A 29 1.57 -18.65 0.50
C SER A 29 0.62 -17.47 0.27
N LEU A 30 -0.33 -17.65 -0.67
CA LEU A 30 -1.42 -16.69 -0.88
C LEU A 30 -2.28 -16.53 0.39
N ALA A 31 -2.48 -17.61 1.16
CA ALA A 31 -3.23 -17.57 2.40
C ALA A 31 -2.56 -16.67 3.44
N ASP A 32 -1.23 -16.72 3.56
CA ASP A 32 -0.50 -15.84 4.48
C ASP A 32 -0.63 -14.37 4.06
N ILE A 33 -0.62 -14.09 2.75
CA ILE A 33 -0.83 -12.74 2.22
C ILE A 33 -2.23 -12.24 2.59
N VAL A 34 -3.28 -13.02 2.31
CA VAL A 34 -4.67 -12.59 2.54
C VAL A 34 -5.00 -12.44 4.03
N ASN A 35 -4.43 -13.30 4.89
CA ASN A 35 -4.70 -13.27 6.32
C ASN A 35 -3.88 -12.23 7.09
N THR A 36 -2.89 -11.61 6.46
CA THR A 36 -2.05 -10.58 7.10
C THR A 36 -2.80 -9.23 7.14
N ASP A 37 -2.82 -8.61 8.33
CA ASP A 37 -3.26 -7.22 8.49
C ASP A 37 -2.17 -6.27 7.99
N TRP A 38 -2.19 -6.01 6.68
CA TRP A 38 -1.22 -5.14 6.02
C TRP A 38 -1.22 -3.69 6.50
N PRO A 39 -2.39 -3.05 6.77
CA PRO A 39 -2.41 -1.74 7.41
C PRO A 39 -1.66 -1.71 8.74
N ARG A 40 -1.85 -2.73 9.59
CA ARG A 40 -1.13 -2.83 10.85
C ARG A 40 0.36 -3.13 10.65
N TRP A 41 0.70 -4.06 9.74
CA TRP A 41 2.09 -4.34 9.40
C TRP A 41 2.84 -3.09 8.95
N ALA A 42 2.22 -2.26 8.09
CA ALA A 42 2.83 -1.01 7.62
C ALA A 42 3.11 -0.03 8.75
N GLN A 43 2.22 0.04 9.75
CA GLN A 43 2.44 0.83 10.97
C GLN A 43 3.59 0.28 11.80
N ASP A 44 3.65 -1.03 11.99
CA ASP A 44 4.71 -1.70 12.76
C ASP A 44 6.08 -1.56 12.09
N GLN A 45 6.14 -1.50 10.76
CA GLN A 45 7.36 -1.19 9.98
C GLN A 45 7.72 0.30 9.95
N GLY A 46 6.86 1.18 10.47
CA GLY A 46 7.09 2.62 10.44
C GLY A 46 6.98 3.25 9.05
N LEU A 47 6.18 2.66 8.15
CA LEU A 47 5.97 3.20 6.79
C LEU A 47 5.12 4.47 6.77
N ASN A 48 4.46 4.84 7.89
CA ASN A 48 3.64 6.05 8.03
C ASN A 48 4.50 7.33 8.08
N ALA A 49 5.21 7.64 7.01
CA ALA A 49 6.09 8.80 6.87
C ALA A 49 5.32 10.08 6.49
N LEU A 50 4.08 9.96 6.00
CA LEU A 50 3.26 11.09 5.60
C LEU A 50 2.25 11.52 6.69
N PRO A 51 1.85 12.80 6.70
CA PRO A 51 0.87 13.30 7.67
C PRO A 51 -0.49 12.61 7.49
N LYS A 52 -0.97 11.99 8.58
CA LYS A 52 -2.22 11.21 8.61
C LYS A 52 -2.27 10.15 7.50
N GLU A 53 -1.13 9.50 7.26
CA GLU A 53 -1.04 8.40 6.31
C GLU A 53 -1.85 7.19 6.79
N THR A 54 -2.63 6.62 5.88
CA THR A 54 -3.41 5.41 6.11
C THR A 54 -3.27 4.49 4.91
N PHE A 55 -3.14 3.20 5.21
CA PHE A 55 -3.04 2.14 4.21
C PHE A 55 -4.34 1.35 4.18
N GLY A 56 -4.80 1.02 2.98
CA GLY A 56 -5.88 0.08 2.75
C GLY A 56 -5.41 -0.97 1.76
N VAL A 57 -5.62 -2.25 2.07
CA VAL A 57 -5.33 -3.36 1.17
C VAL A 57 -6.62 -4.11 0.91
N ALA A 58 -6.91 -4.36 -0.36
CA ALA A 58 -8.06 -5.12 -0.80
C ALA A 58 -7.64 -6.20 -1.79
N PHE A 59 -8.26 -7.37 -1.66
CA PHE A 59 -8.12 -8.50 -2.56
C PHE A 59 -9.44 -8.69 -3.30
N ALA A 60 -9.42 -8.63 -4.63
CA ALA A 60 -10.66 -8.75 -5.41
C ALA A 60 -11.19 -10.19 -5.41
N ASP A 61 -10.28 -11.16 -5.50
CA ASP A 61 -10.56 -12.59 -5.34
C ASP A 61 -9.41 -13.22 -4.53
N PRO A 62 -9.60 -13.40 -3.21
CA PRO A 62 -8.54 -13.90 -2.32
C PRO A 62 -8.18 -15.36 -2.56
N ALA A 63 -8.99 -16.11 -3.32
CA ALA A 63 -8.75 -17.52 -3.62
C ALA A 63 -8.18 -17.75 -5.02
N SER A 64 -8.15 -16.73 -5.89
CA SER A 64 -7.62 -16.85 -7.24
C SER A 64 -6.09 -16.71 -7.28
N ASP A 65 -5.45 -17.52 -8.13
CA ASP A 65 -4.08 -17.32 -8.58
C ASP A 65 -4.11 -17.00 -10.09
N PRO A 66 -3.71 -15.79 -10.54
CA PRO A 66 -3.08 -14.70 -9.80
C PRO A 66 -4.00 -13.98 -8.81
N LEU A 67 -3.47 -13.69 -7.62
CA LEU A 67 -4.10 -12.85 -6.60
C LEU A 67 -4.11 -11.39 -7.07
N ASN A 68 -5.29 -10.80 -7.18
CA ASN A 68 -5.46 -9.40 -7.55
C ASN A 68 -5.43 -8.51 -6.30
N ILE A 69 -4.38 -7.70 -6.18
CA ILE A 69 -4.10 -6.87 -5.01
C ILE A 69 -4.31 -5.40 -5.39
N GLN A 70 -5.05 -4.68 -4.53
CA GLN A 70 -5.16 -3.23 -4.58
C GLN A 70 -4.69 -2.62 -3.27
N ILE A 71 -3.61 -1.84 -3.32
CA ILE A 71 -3.13 -1.03 -2.20
C ILE A 71 -3.57 0.41 -2.42
N THR A 72 -4.18 0.99 -1.40
CA THR A 72 -4.57 2.40 -1.35
C THR A 72 -3.77 3.07 -0.25
N VAL A 73 -3.03 4.12 -0.59
CA VAL A 73 -2.32 4.95 0.39
C VAL A 73 -2.97 6.33 0.38
N ASN A 74 -3.55 6.73 1.51
CA ASN A 74 -4.14 8.05 1.66
C ASN A 74 -3.31 8.86 2.65
N TRP A 75 -3.16 10.16 2.39
CA TRP A 75 -2.54 11.10 3.33
C TRP A 75 -3.22 12.46 3.26
N GLN A 76 -3.07 13.27 4.30
CA GLN A 76 -3.71 14.59 4.38
C GLN A 76 -2.67 15.71 4.49
N ARG A 77 -2.67 16.65 3.55
CA ARG A 77 -1.85 17.86 3.59
C ARG A 77 -2.71 19.11 3.40
N GLN A 78 -2.55 20.10 4.27
CA GLN A 78 -3.31 21.37 4.22
C GLN A 78 -4.83 21.16 4.07
N LEU A 79 -5.37 20.22 4.85
CA LEU A 79 -6.78 19.82 4.83
C LEU A 79 -7.25 19.10 3.54
N ARG A 80 -6.38 18.89 2.56
CA ARG A 80 -6.68 18.09 1.36
C ARG A 80 -6.26 16.65 1.56
N THR A 81 -7.17 15.73 1.29
CA THR A 81 -6.86 14.30 1.21
C THR A 81 -6.29 14.01 -0.17
N ASN A 82 -5.12 13.40 -0.20
CA ASN A 82 -4.49 12.87 -1.39
C ASN A 82 -4.47 11.35 -1.29
N GLN A 83 -4.47 10.70 -2.45
CA GLN A 83 -4.43 9.25 -2.52
C GLN A 83 -3.61 8.77 -3.71
N ILE A 84 -3.01 7.61 -3.55
CA ILE A 84 -2.56 6.77 -4.65
C ILE A 84 -3.23 5.40 -4.54
N ILE A 85 -3.41 4.77 -5.69
CA ILE A 85 -3.94 3.41 -5.78
C ILE A 85 -2.98 2.62 -6.65
N LEU A 86 -2.34 1.62 -6.06
CA LEU A 86 -1.49 0.67 -6.75
C LEU A 86 -2.29 -0.62 -6.94
N LYS A 87 -2.38 -1.09 -8.19
CA LYS A 87 -3.05 -2.35 -8.54
C LYS A 87 -2.03 -3.30 -9.14
N THR A 88 -1.95 -4.50 -8.61
CA THR A 88 -1.04 -5.52 -9.11
C THR A 88 -1.68 -6.90 -9.09
N ARG A 89 -1.01 -7.84 -9.74
CA ARG A 89 -1.32 -9.26 -9.75
C ARG A 89 -0.11 -10.02 -9.24
N LEU A 90 -0.33 -10.90 -8.28
CA LEU A 90 0.72 -11.69 -7.66
C LEU A 90 0.39 -13.17 -7.82
N THR A 91 1.30 -13.92 -8.43
CA THR A 91 1.23 -15.38 -8.55
C THR A 91 2.18 -16.03 -7.55
N LYS A 92 1.87 -17.25 -7.10
CA LYS A 92 2.72 -18.02 -6.20
C LYS A 92 3.02 -19.42 -6.69
#